data_AF-A0A2N8TH30-F1
#
_entry.id   AF-A0A2N8TH30-F1
#
_cell.length_a   1.000
_cell.length_b   1.000
_cell.length_c   1.000
_cell.angle_alpha   90.00
_cell.angle_beta   90.00
_cell.angle_gamma   90.00
#
_symmetry.space_group_name_H-M   'P 1'
#
loop_
_entity.id
_entity.type
_entity.pdbx_description
1 polymer ?
#
loop_
_entity_poly.entity_id
_entity_poly.type
_entity_poly.pdbx_seq_one_letter_code
_entity_poly.pdbx_strand_id
1 'polypeptide(L)'
;LAPPGIPASRPLRSELRDALLAREHDTDVLDALLHAAARNGGDDLRDLVRRIGLLLVRTPEGATRFDRALVDLGRHVPGFAAHAAAWLAEAPEEWAALVGPSSHRMIENLAGAGVPA
;
A
#
# COMPACT_ATOMS: atom_id res chain seq x y z
N LEU A 1 -4.20 28.34 12.24
CA LEU A 1 -3.69 27.25 11.38
C LEU A 1 -4.88 26.65 10.65
N ALA A 2 -4.76 26.36 9.35
CA ALA A 2 -5.84 25.74 8.59
C ALA A 2 -6.19 24.36 9.20
N PRO A 3 -7.47 23.93 9.18
CA PRO A 3 -7.83 22.61 9.69
C PRO A 3 -7.11 21.51 8.88
N PRO A 4 -6.63 20.44 9.53
CA PRO A 4 -6.08 19.29 8.81
C PRO A 4 -7.15 18.68 7.90
N GLY A 5 -6.77 18.27 6.69
CA GLY A 5 -7.63 17.52 5.78
C GLY A 5 -8.48 18.33 4.79
N ILE A 6 -8.39 19.66 4.75
CA ILE A 6 -9.09 20.44 3.72
C ILE A 6 -8.58 20.11 2.30
N PRO A 7 -9.44 20.06 1.26
CA PRO A 7 -9.04 19.72 -0.10
C PRO A 7 -7.90 20.57 -0.66
N ALA A 8 -7.82 21.85 -0.26
CA ALA A 8 -6.74 22.77 -0.63
C ALA A 8 -5.34 22.29 -0.19
N SER A 9 -5.24 21.41 0.80
CA SER A 9 -3.97 20.82 1.26
C SER A 9 -3.49 19.63 0.41
N ARG A 10 -4.30 19.13 -0.54
CA ARG A 10 -3.96 17.94 -1.33
C ARG A 10 -2.64 18.09 -2.10
N PRO A 11 -2.38 19.21 -2.83
CA PRO A 11 -1.12 19.37 -3.56
C PRO A 11 0.09 19.37 -2.63
N LEU A 12 0.05 20.17 -1.55
CA LEU A 12 1.13 20.22 -0.55
C LEU A 12 1.38 18.86 0.12
N ARG A 13 0.33 18.09 0.40
CA ARG A 13 0.49 16.72 0.94
C ARG A 13 1.15 15.77 -0.05
N SER A 14 0.86 15.89 -1.34
CA SER A 14 1.55 15.11 -2.36
C SER A 14 3.02 15.48 -2.43
N GLU A 15 3.34 16.78 -2.49
CA GLU A 15 4.73 17.27 -2.54
C GLU A 15 5.55 16.84 -1.31
N LEU A 16 4.99 16.97 -0.11
CA LEU A 16 5.65 16.54 1.12
C LEU A 16 5.87 15.02 1.15
N ARG A 17 4.90 14.25 0.67
CA ARG A 17 5.00 12.79 0.55
C ARG A 17 6.06 12.39 -0.48
N ASP A 18 6.10 13.05 -1.63
CA ASP A 18 7.13 12.82 -2.64
C ASP A 18 8.53 13.13 -2.11
N ALA A 19 8.67 14.24 -1.38
CA ALA A 19 9.92 14.61 -0.72
C ALA A 19 10.32 13.59 0.36
N LEU A 20 9.36 13.03 1.11
CA LEU A 20 9.61 11.98 2.09
C LEU A 20 10.06 10.69 1.41
N LEU A 21 9.32 10.21 0.40
CA LEU A 21 9.66 8.99 -0.35
C LEU A 21 11.02 9.08 -1.07
N ALA A 22 11.49 10.29 -1.39
CA ALA A 22 12.79 10.49 -2.03
C ALA A 22 13.98 10.24 -1.09
N ARG A 23 13.79 10.33 0.23
CA ARG A 23 14.88 10.27 1.22
C ARG A 23 14.73 9.16 2.26
N GLU A 24 13.52 8.64 2.43
CA GLU A 24 13.23 7.73 3.53
C GLU A 24 13.76 6.32 3.28
N HIS A 25 14.38 5.75 4.31
CA HIS A 25 14.93 4.41 4.33
C HIS A 25 14.50 3.61 5.57
N ASP A 26 13.92 4.29 6.58
CA ASP A 26 13.40 3.65 7.76
C ASP A 26 12.13 2.84 7.42
N THR A 27 12.20 1.54 7.66
CA THR A 27 11.11 0.62 7.32
C THR A 27 9.84 0.86 8.14
N ASP A 28 9.96 1.40 9.36
CA ASP A 28 8.79 1.69 10.21
C ASP A 28 8.08 2.95 9.71
N VAL A 29 8.83 3.96 9.22
CA VAL A 29 8.24 5.15 8.59
C VAL A 29 7.52 4.78 7.30
N LEU A 30 8.12 3.91 6.48
CA LEU A 30 7.52 3.44 5.23
C LEU A 30 6.26 2.59 5.50
N ASP A 31 6.26 1.75 6.52
CA ASP A 31 5.10 0.97 6.95
C ASP A 31 3.96 1.88 7.43
N ALA A 32 4.28 2.89 8.27
CA ALA A 32 3.29 3.87 8.72
C ALA A 32 2.70 4.66 7.55
N LEU A 33 3.53 5.03 6.58
CA LEU A 33 3.09 5.72 5.38
C LEU A 33 2.18 4.85 4.51
N LEU A 34 2.46 3.55 4.38
CA LEU A 34 1.62 2.60 3.66
C LEU A 34 0.23 2.51 4.29
N HIS A 35 0.15 2.37 5.61
CA HIS A 35 -1.12 2.34 6.33
C HIS A 35 -1.88 3.66 6.20
N ALA A 36 -1.18 4.79 6.26
CA ALA A 36 -1.80 6.10 6.05
C ALA A 36 -2.34 6.24 4.61
N ALA A 37 -1.58 5.82 3.59
CA ALA A 37 -2.02 5.89 2.20
C ALA A 37 -3.28 5.06 1.97
N ALA A 38 -3.29 3.81 2.44
CA ALA A 38 -4.44 2.92 2.29
C ALA A 38 -5.71 3.42 2.99
N ARG A 39 -5.58 4.07 4.16
CA ARG A 39 -6.74 4.61 4.90
C ARG A 39 -7.27 5.92 4.32
N ASN A 40 -6.41 6.73 3.70
CA ASN A 40 -6.83 8.00 3.12
C ASN A 40 -7.42 7.83 1.71
N GLY A 41 -7.12 6.71 1.03
CA GLY A 41 -7.59 6.42 -0.32
C GLY A 41 -7.07 7.44 -1.35
N GLY A 42 -7.40 7.19 -2.62
CA GLY A 42 -7.05 8.06 -3.73
C GLY A 42 -6.83 7.29 -5.03
N ASP A 43 -6.95 7.99 -6.16
CA ASP A 43 -6.74 7.43 -7.49
C ASP A 43 -5.29 6.93 -7.69
N ASP A 44 -4.34 7.47 -6.91
CA ASP A 44 -2.91 7.14 -6.93
C ASP A 44 -2.50 6.03 -5.94
N LEU A 45 -3.47 5.37 -5.27
CA LEU A 45 -3.19 4.39 -4.23
C LEU A 45 -2.31 3.23 -4.72
N ARG A 46 -2.59 2.69 -5.92
CA ARG A 46 -1.81 1.60 -6.54
C ARG A 46 -0.34 1.99 -6.66
N ASP A 47 -0.08 3.17 -7.22
CA ASP A 47 1.28 3.66 -7.46
C ASP A 47 2.03 3.93 -6.16
N LEU A 48 1.34 4.43 -5.13
CA LEU A 48 1.93 4.64 -3.81
C LEU A 48 2.32 3.32 -3.14
N VAL A 49 1.39 2.37 -3.10
CA VAL A 49 1.64 1.05 -2.50
C VAL A 49 2.84 0.41 -3.18
N ARG A 50 2.91 0.47 -4.51
CA ARG A 50 4.04 -0.03 -5.29
C ARG A 50 5.34 0.70 -4.97
N ARG A 51 5.34 2.04 -4.95
CA ARG A 51 6.55 2.84 -4.69
C ARG A 51 7.08 2.61 -3.28
N ILE A 52 6.20 2.47 -2.29
CA ILE A 52 6.57 2.11 -0.92
C ILE A 52 7.10 0.67 -0.87
N GLY A 53 6.44 -0.27 -1.56
CA GLY A 53 6.89 -1.65 -1.69
C GLY A 53 8.31 -1.74 -2.24
N LEU A 54 8.62 -1.02 -3.32
CA LEU A 54 9.97 -0.94 -3.91
C LEU A 54 11.04 -0.40 -2.95
N LEU A 55 10.66 0.45 -1.99
CA LEU A 55 11.58 0.93 -0.95
C LEU A 55 11.78 -0.12 0.14
N LEU A 56 10.70 -0.77 0.58
CA LEU A 56 10.72 -1.78 1.65
C LEU A 56 11.47 -3.06 1.23
N VAL A 57 11.26 -3.57 0.02
CA VAL A 57 11.87 -4.84 -0.43
C VAL A 57 13.38 -4.75 -0.67
N ARG A 58 14.00 -3.58 -0.50
CA ARG A 58 15.45 -3.42 -0.50
C ARG A 58 16.14 -4.18 0.64
N THR A 59 15.37 -4.60 1.64
CA THR A 59 15.84 -5.41 2.77
C THR A 59 14.89 -6.60 3.00
N PRO A 60 15.38 -7.76 3.47
CA PRO A 60 14.52 -8.89 3.84
C PRO A 60 13.48 -8.54 4.91
N GLU A 61 13.87 -7.70 5.88
CA GLU A 61 12.99 -7.21 6.94
C GLU A 61 11.87 -6.36 6.38
N GLY A 62 12.18 -5.47 5.44
CA GLY A 62 11.21 -4.63 4.77
C GLY A 62 10.28 -5.42 3.85
N ALA A 63 10.76 -6.43 3.13
CA ALA A 63 9.91 -7.34 2.36
C ALA A 63 8.88 -8.05 3.26
N THR A 64 9.33 -8.56 4.41
CA THR A 64 8.44 -9.20 5.40
C THR A 64 7.41 -8.22 5.98
N ARG A 65 7.81 -6.97 6.23
CA ARG A 65 6.89 -5.91 6.68
C ARG A 65 5.85 -5.58 5.61
N PHE A 66 6.27 -5.42 4.36
CA PHE A 66 5.37 -5.10 3.25
C PHE A 66 4.30 -6.18 3.06
N ASP A 67 4.71 -7.45 3.05
CA ASP A 67 3.82 -8.61 3.01
C ASP A 67 2.79 -8.59 4.15
N ARG A 68 3.25 -8.37 5.39
CA ARG A 68 2.38 -8.29 6.57
C ARG A 68 1.39 -7.13 6.45
N ALA A 69 1.85 -5.96 6.02
CA ALA A 69 1.04 -4.76 5.90
C ALA A 69 -0.06 -4.92 4.83
N LEU A 70 0.25 -5.49 3.66
CA LEU A 70 -0.77 -5.74 2.63
C LEU A 70 -1.89 -6.66 3.13
N VAL A 71 -1.52 -7.71 3.85
CA VAL A 71 -2.49 -8.65 4.44
C VAL A 71 -3.30 -7.97 5.55
N ASP A 72 -2.68 -7.17 6.41
CA ASP A 72 -3.37 -6.43 7.47
C ASP A 72 -4.37 -5.42 6.90
N LEU A 73 -3.95 -4.65 5.90
CA LEU A 73 -4.80 -3.72 5.18
C LEU A 73 -5.95 -4.44 4.47
N GLY A 74 -5.70 -5.60 3.87
CA GLY A 74 -6.75 -6.42 3.26
C GLY A 74 -7.83 -6.89 4.24
N ARG A 75 -7.49 -7.04 5.53
CA ARG A 75 -8.46 -7.40 6.59
C ARG A 75 -9.20 -6.20 7.16
N HIS A 76 -8.52 -5.07 7.30
CA HIS A 76 -9.03 -3.95 8.10
C HIS A 76 -9.50 -2.74 7.28
N VAL A 77 -9.09 -2.61 6.02
CA VAL A 77 -9.50 -1.51 5.15
C VAL A 77 -10.54 -2.02 4.13
N PRO A 78 -11.80 -1.55 4.20
CA PRO A 78 -12.85 -1.98 3.30
C PRO A 78 -12.46 -1.80 1.83
N GLY A 79 -12.65 -2.86 1.03
CA GLY A 79 -12.35 -2.87 -0.40
C GLY A 79 -10.87 -2.99 -0.76
N PHE A 80 -9.92 -2.83 0.18
CA PHE A 80 -8.49 -2.89 -0.13
C PHE A 80 -8.08 -4.24 -0.73
N ALA A 81 -8.56 -5.36 -0.16
CA ALA A 81 -8.24 -6.69 -0.68
C ALA A 81 -8.67 -6.88 -2.14
N ALA A 82 -9.85 -6.37 -2.52
CA ALA A 82 -10.33 -6.42 -3.90
C ALA A 82 -9.45 -5.58 -4.86
N HIS A 83 -9.07 -4.37 -4.45
CA HIS A 83 -8.16 -3.53 -5.24
C HIS A 83 -6.77 -4.17 -5.38
N ALA A 84 -6.21 -4.69 -4.28
CA ALA A 84 -4.92 -5.36 -4.29
C ALA A 84 -4.94 -6.61 -5.18
N ALA A 85 -5.98 -7.45 -5.08
CA ALA A 85 -6.16 -8.61 -5.96
C ALA A 85 -6.24 -8.19 -7.44
N ALA A 86 -6.95 -7.11 -7.76
CA ALA A 86 -6.99 -6.57 -9.12
C ALA A 86 -5.60 -6.12 -9.61
N TRP A 87 -4.82 -5.41 -8.79
CA TRP A 87 -3.47 -4.99 -9.17
C TRP A 87 -2.54 -6.19 -9.42
N LEU A 88 -2.62 -7.21 -8.56
CA LEU A 88 -1.85 -8.45 -8.67
C LEU A 88 -2.21 -9.20 -9.97
N ALA A 89 -3.49 -9.23 -10.34
CA ALA A 89 -3.96 -9.86 -11.57
C ALA A 89 -3.59 -9.06 -12.85
N GLU A 90 -3.60 -7.73 -12.77
CA GLU A 90 -3.32 -6.85 -13.91
C GLU A 90 -1.83 -6.79 -14.28
N ALA A 91 -0.92 -6.95 -13.31
CA ALA A 91 0.52 -6.85 -13.54
C ALA A 91 1.32 -7.89 -12.71
N PRO A 92 1.12 -9.19 -12.93
CA PRO A 92 1.65 -10.24 -12.06
C PRO A 92 3.17 -10.20 -11.92
N GLU A 93 3.90 -9.94 -13.00
CA GLU A 93 5.37 -9.87 -12.98
C GLU A 93 5.90 -8.68 -12.16
N GLU A 94 5.20 -7.54 -12.20
CA GLU A 94 5.57 -6.35 -11.42
C GLU A 94 5.41 -6.60 -9.93
N TRP A 95 4.32 -7.29 -9.54
CA TRP A 95 4.02 -7.55 -8.14
C TRP A 95 4.68 -8.80 -7.58
N ALA A 96 5.04 -9.79 -8.40
CA ALA A 96 5.77 -10.99 -7.94
C ALA A 96 7.15 -10.65 -7.35
N ALA A 97 7.76 -9.56 -7.78
CA ALA A 97 9.00 -9.03 -7.19
C ALA A 97 8.78 -8.35 -5.83
N LEU A 98 7.55 -7.96 -5.51
CA LEU A 98 7.20 -7.17 -4.33
C LEU A 98 6.48 -7.98 -3.24
N VAL A 99 5.65 -8.95 -3.65
CA VAL A 99 4.70 -9.64 -2.78
C VAL A 99 5.03 -11.12 -2.76
N GLY A 100 5.20 -11.66 -1.55
CA GLY A 100 5.46 -13.08 -1.35
C GLY A 100 4.27 -13.95 -1.78
N PRO A 101 4.50 -15.18 -2.29
CA PRO A 101 3.43 -16.09 -2.74
C PRO A 101 2.38 -16.42 -1.68
N SER A 102 2.74 -16.34 -0.39
CA SER A 102 1.81 -16.55 0.72
C SER A 102 0.84 -15.37 0.88
N SER A 103 1.38 -14.14 0.87
CA SER A 103 0.60 -12.91 0.96
C SER A 103 -0.32 -12.74 -0.24
N HIS A 104 0.17 -13.06 -1.45
CA HIS A 104 -0.64 -13.06 -2.66
C HIS A 104 -1.90 -13.92 -2.49
N ARG A 105 -1.74 -15.20 -2.13
CA ARG A 105 -2.87 -16.10 -1.89
C ARG A 105 -3.80 -15.62 -0.78
N MET A 106 -3.25 -15.02 0.28
CA MET A 106 -4.06 -14.45 1.36
C MET A 106 -4.92 -13.28 0.87
N ILE A 107 -4.37 -12.40 0.03
CA ILE A 107 -5.09 -11.27 -0.55
C ILE A 107 -6.22 -11.76 -1.47
N GLU A 108 -5.95 -12.74 -2.33
CA GLU A 108 -6.97 -13.35 -3.19
C GLU A 108 -8.12 -13.95 -2.37
N ASN A 109 -7.79 -14.68 -1.29
CA ASN A 109 -8.80 -15.26 -0.40
C ASN A 109 -9.65 -14.18 0.29
N LEU A 110 -9.03 -13.10 0.76
CA LEU A 110 -9.73 -11.97 1.38
C LEU A 110 -10.63 -11.23 0.38
N ALA A 111 -10.18 -11.09 -0.87
CA ALA A 111 -10.98 -10.49 -1.93
C ALA A 111 -12.20 -11.36 -2.26
N GLY A 112 -12.05 -12.68 -2.35
CA GLY A 112 -13.14 -13.61 -2.61
C GLY A 112 -14.14 -13.73 -1.46
N ALA A 113 -13.71 -13.59 -0.21
CA ALA A 113 -14.58 -13.63 0.96
C ALA A 113 -15.46 -12.37 1.11
N GLY A 114 -15.08 -11.25 0.51
CA GLY A 114 -15.76 -9.96 0.63
C GLY A 114 -16.80 -9.65 -0.45
N VAL A 115 -16.94 -10.49 -1.48
CA VAL A 115 -17.97 -10.33 -2.52
C VAL A 115 -19.25 -11.06 -2.05
N PRO A 116 -20.34 -10.35 -1.71
CA PRO A 116 -21.63 -11.01 -1.50
C PRO A 116 -22.11 -11.57 -2.85
N ALA A 117 -22.55 -12.83 -2.83
CA ALA A 117 -23.15 -13.51 -3.97
C ALA A 117 -24.51 -12.90 -4.37
#